data_AF-G5GH29-F1
#
_entry.id   AF-G5GH29-F1
#
_cell.length_a   1.000
_cell.length_b   1.000
_cell.length_c   1.000
_cell.angle_alpha   90.00
_cell.angle_beta   90.00
_cell.angle_gamma   90.00
#
_symmetry.space_group_name_H-M   'P 1'
#
loop_
_entity.id
_entity.type
_entity.pdbx_description
1 polymer ?
#
loop_
_entity_poly.entity_id
_entity_poly.type
_entity_poly.pdbx_seq_one_letter_code
_entity_poly.pdbx_strand_id
1 'polypeptide(L)'
;MKTLHNNYCNSKQGYLPLFLSDCLDLLDPVLTFDRLMGGIDLNKYLTGIPEYTTGRLRYNPVNMLKTVLFGFMTSGYCSLRELEDNCKVNIRFMYLMDHQTPSYRTFGYFINEILQDNIENILTTSITLSLTRSHVVS
;
A
#
# COMPACT_ATOMS: atom_id res chain seq x y z
N MET A 1 -60.61 -6.55 7.64
CA MET A 1 -59.26 -7.13 7.81
C MET A 1 -58.25 -6.14 7.24
N LYS A 2 -57.35 -5.57 8.07
CA LYS A 2 -56.27 -4.69 7.60
C LYS A 2 -55.06 -5.56 7.29
N THR A 3 -54.65 -5.61 6.03
CA THR A 3 -53.42 -6.28 5.59
C THR A 3 -52.22 -5.43 6.00
N LEU A 4 -51.42 -5.94 6.95
CA LEU A 4 -50.12 -5.36 7.30
C LEU A 4 -49.10 -5.73 6.20
N HIS A 5 -48.77 -4.78 5.33
CA HIS A 5 -47.60 -4.91 4.46
C HIS A 5 -46.35 -4.65 5.31
N ASN A 6 -45.62 -5.70 5.67
CA ASN A 6 -44.28 -5.54 6.24
C ASN A 6 -43.34 -5.09 5.10
N ASN A 7 -43.04 -3.80 5.06
CA ASN A 7 -42.06 -3.24 4.13
C ASN A 7 -40.64 -3.61 4.60
N TYR A 8 -40.10 -4.71 4.11
CA TYR A 8 -38.70 -5.13 4.35
C TYR A 8 -37.69 -4.43 3.42
N CYS A 9 -37.81 -3.12 3.19
CA CYS A 9 -36.86 -2.39 2.35
C CYS A 9 -35.70 -1.85 3.19
N ASN A 10 -34.68 -2.69 3.43
CA ASN A 10 -33.42 -2.26 4.05
C ASN A 10 -32.39 -1.93 2.97
N SER A 11 -32.66 -0.93 2.13
CA SER A 11 -31.65 -0.45 1.16
C SER A 11 -30.48 0.15 1.95
N LYS A 12 -29.29 -0.46 1.85
CA LYS A 12 -28.07 0.13 2.40
C LYS A 12 -27.79 1.43 1.63
N GLN A 13 -27.85 2.57 2.30
CA GLN A 13 -27.43 3.84 1.73
C GLN A 13 -25.91 3.85 1.58
N GLY A 14 -25.42 4.34 0.44
CA GLY A 14 -23.98 4.46 0.18
C GLY A 14 -23.36 5.59 1.01
N TYR A 15 -22.18 5.33 1.57
CA TYR A 15 -21.30 6.36 2.11
C TYR A 15 -20.12 6.50 1.15
N LEU A 16 -19.91 7.70 0.59
CA LEU A 16 -18.78 7.98 -0.29
C LEU A 16 -17.71 8.75 0.50
N PRO A 17 -16.59 8.12 0.89
CA PRO A 17 -15.47 8.85 1.48
C PRO A 17 -14.83 9.76 0.43
N LEU A 18 -14.48 10.99 0.83
CA LEU A 18 -13.72 11.91 -0.04
C LEU A 18 -12.25 11.49 -0.12
N PHE A 19 -11.71 10.95 0.97
CA PHE A 19 -10.36 10.40 1.02
C PHE A 19 -10.36 8.98 1.59
N LEU A 20 -9.50 8.11 1.06
CA LEU A 20 -9.30 6.75 1.58
C LEU A 20 -8.87 6.74 3.05
N SER A 21 -8.13 7.78 3.47
CA SER A 21 -7.73 7.97 4.86
C SER A 21 -8.92 8.11 5.82
N ASP A 22 -10.07 8.60 5.34
CA ASP A 22 -11.27 8.80 6.19
C ASP A 22 -11.91 7.47 6.60
N CYS A 23 -11.56 6.39 5.90
CA CYS A 23 -12.01 5.04 6.22
C CYS A 23 -11.01 4.24 7.07
N LEU A 24 -9.87 4.85 7.41
CA LEU A 24 -8.84 4.23 8.23
C LEU A 24 -8.88 4.82 9.65
N ASP A 25 -8.67 3.96 10.65
CA ASP A 25 -8.52 4.44 12.02
C ASP A 25 -7.26 5.31 12.15
N LEU A 26 -7.29 6.29 13.06
CA LEU A 26 -6.16 7.20 13.30
C LEU A 26 -4.85 6.47 13.65
N LEU A 27 -4.98 5.30 14.27
CA LEU A 27 -3.87 4.43 14.68
C LEU A 27 -3.67 3.23 13.73
N ASP A 28 -4.28 3.26 12.54
CA ASP A 28 -4.11 2.17 11.59
C ASP A 28 -2.62 2.02 11.21
N PRO A 29 -2.09 0.78 11.23
CA PRO A 29 -0.68 0.53 10.94
C PRO A 29 -0.23 1.09 9.58
N VAL A 30 -1.12 1.19 8.59
CA VAL A 30 -0.75 1.73 7.27
C VAL A 30 -0.36 3.19 7.33
N LEU A 31 -1.01 3.99 8.19
CA LEU A 31 -0.70 5.42 8.34
C LEU A 31 0.62 5.63 9.06
N THR A 32 0.90 4.80 10.08
CA THR A 32 2.18 4.84 10.81
C THR A 32 3.32 4.41 9.89
N PHE A 33 3.11 3.35 9.11
CA PHE A 33 4.05 2.88 8.10
C PHE A 33 4.35 3.95 7.05
N ASP A 34 3.31 4.58 6.49
CA ASP A 34 3.46 5.59 5.44
C ASP A 34 4.25 6.83 5.94
N ARG A 35 3.99 7.27 7.18
CA ARG A 35 4.78 8.32 7.85
C ARG A 35 6.23 7.93 8.09
N LEU A 36 6.49 6.67 8.46
CA LEU A 36 7.84 6.16 8.66
C LEU A 36 8.61 6.17 7.33
N MET A 37 7.98 5.67 6.26
CA MET A 37 8.56 5.64 4.92
C MET A 37 8.79 7.04 4.34
N GLY A 38 7.95 8.02 4.67
CA GLY A 38 8.17 9.42 4.32
C GLY A 38 9.39 10.06 5.00
N GLY A 39 9.90 9.48 6.10
CA GLY A 39 11.14 9.92 6.74
C GLY A 39 12.41 9.37 6.10
N ILE A 40 12.28 8.42 5.16
CA ILE A 40 13.39 7.78 4.45
C ILE A 40 13.50 8.42 3.07
N ASP A 41 14.71 8.72 2.62
CA ASP A 41 14.93 9.14 1.24
C ASP A 41 14.85 7.93 0.29
N LEU A 42 13.62 7.59 -0.10
CA LEU A 42 13.31 6.43 -0.94
C LEU A 42 13.92 6.54 -2.35
N ASN A 43 14.24 7.76 -2.81
CA ASN A 43 14.83 7.97 -4.14
C ASN A 43 16.18 7.28 -4.30
N LYS A 44 16.93 7.11 -3.20
CA LYS A 44 18.22 6.40 -3.19
C LYS A 44 18.11 4.94 -3.64
N TYR A 45 16.94 4.34 -3.45
CA TYR A 45 16.71 2.94 -3.81
C TYR A 45 15.99 2.79 -5.16
N LEU A 46 15.52 3.90 -5.73
CA LEU A 46 14.75 3.97 -6.97
C LEU A 46 15.62 4.46 -8.15
N THR A 47 16.90 4.10 -8.17
CA THR A 47 17.87 4.56 -9.17
C THR A 47 17.75 3.84 -10.52
N GLY A 48 17.17 2.64 -10.54
CA GLY A 48 17.03 1.79 -11.74
C GLY A 48 15.77 2.04 -12.57
N ILE A 49 15.04 3.15 -12.36
CA ILE A 49 13.80 3.40 -13.10
C ILE A 49 14.15 3.77 -14.55
N PRO A 50 13.71 2.99 -15.56
CA PRO A 50 13.97 3.34 -16.96
C PRO A 50 13.28 4.66 -17.29
N GLU A 51 13.90 5.49 -18.12
CA GLU A 51 13.27 6.73 -18.59
C GLU A 51 11.97 6.44 -19.35
N TYR A 52 10.95 7.26 -19.14
CA TYR A 52 9.66 7.07 -19.80
C TYR A 52 9.75 7.55 -21.25
N THR A 53 9.66 6.63 -22.20
CA THR A 53 9.84 6.93 -23.62
C THR A 53 8.53 6.94 -24.41
N THR A 54 7.54 6.09 -24.10
CA THR A 54 6.22 6.02 -24.76
C THR A 54 5.28 5.06 -24.03
N GLY A 55 3.96 5.26 -24.14
CA GLY A 55 2.93 4.25 -23.79
C GLY A 55 1.99 4.68 -22.66
N ARG A 56 1.61 3.72 -21.80
CA ARG A 56 0.77 4.00 -20.63
C ARG A 56 1.64 4.59 -19.52
N LEU A 57 1.14 5.62 -18.85
CA LEU A 57 1.76 6.16 -17.64
C LEU A 57 2.05 5.02 -16.65
N ARG A 58 3.28 4.99 -16.15
CA ARG A 58 3.72 4.01 -15.18
C ARG A 58 3.11 4.29 -13.80
N TYR A 59 2.99 3.25 -13.00
CA TYR A 59 2.64 3.37 -11.59
C TYR A 59 3.71 4.16 -10.85
N ASN A 60 3.31 4.88 -9.80
CA ASN A 60 4.26 5.60 -8.97
C ASN A 60 5.21 4.59 -8.26
N PRO A 61 6.52 4.65 -8.51
CA PRO A 61 7.48 3.68 -7.97
C PRO A 61 7.59 3.73 -6.44
N VAL A 62 7.36 4.89 -5.83
CA VAL A 62 7.33 5.05 -4.37
C VAL A 62 6.12 4.31 -3.79
N ASN A 63 4.95 4.47 -4.39
CA ASN A 63 3.73 3.77 -3.96
C ASN A 63 3.86 2.26 -4.15
N MET A 64 4.44 1.82 -5.27
CA MET A 64 4.76 0.41 -5.52
C MET A 64 5.69 -0.15 -4.43
N LEU A 65 6.76 0.56 -4.08
CA LEU A 65 7.69 0.16 -3.03
C LEU A 65 7.01 0.07 -1.65
N LYS A 66 6.27 1.11 -1.26
CA LYS A 66 5.51 1.13 -0.01
C LYS A 66 4.56 -0.06 0.08
N THR A 67 3.86 -0.38 -1.00
CA THR A 67 2.88 -1.47 -1.06
C THR A 67 3.54 -2.84 -0.91
N VAL A 68 4.67 -3.07 -1.59
CA VAL A 68 5.43 -4.32 -1.48
C VAL A 68 5.96 -4.50 -0.05
N LEU A 69 6.60 -3.47 0.51
CA LEU A 69 7.13 -3.50 1.88
C LEU A 69 6.03 -3.70 2.92
N PHE A 70 4.90 -3.03 2.76
CA PHE A 70 3.76 -3.18 3.67
C PHE A 70 3.19 -4.59 3.62
N GLY A 71 3.04 -5.18 2.42
CA GLY A 71 2.59 -6.57 2.27
C GLY A 71 3.50 -7.58 2.97
N PHE A 72 4.83 -7.41 2.86
CA PHE A 72 5.79 -8.22 3.61
C PHE A 72 5.72 -7.99 5.12
N MET A 73 5.53 -6.75 5.56
CA MET A 73 5.39 -6.41 6.99
C MET A 73 4.13 -7.02 7.61
N THR A 74 2.99 -7.01 6.91
CA THR A 74 1.71 -7.48 7.46
C THR A 74 1.54 -8.99 7.42
N SER A 75 2.01 -9.64 6.36
CA SER A 75 1.75 -11.07 6.12
C SER A 75 2.98 -11.96 6.32
N GLY A 76 4.18 -11.37 6.50
CA GLY A 76 5.46 -12.08 6.58
C GLY A 76 5.88 -12.62 5.20
N TYR A 77 5.12 -13.57 4.68
CA TYR A 77 5.22 -14.05 3.29
C TYR A 77 3.97 -13.59 2.53
N CYS A 78 4.16 -12.73 1.54
CA CYS A 78 3.08 -12.26 0.66
C CYS A 78 3.41 -12.60 -0.79
N SER A 79 2.50 -13.28 -1.48
CA SER A 79 2.67 -13.58 -2.90
C SER A 79 2.31 -12.37 -3.77
N LEU A 80 2.83 -12.31 -4.99
CA LEU A 80 2.50 -11.23 -5.93
C LEU A 80 1.01 -11.18 -6.30
N ARG A 81 0.31 -12.33 -6.25
CA ARG A 81 -1.14 -12.40 -6.48
C ARG A 81 -1.92 -11.85 -5.29
N GLU A 82 -1.48 -12.16 -4.07
CA GLU A 82 -2.07 -11.56 -2.87
C GLU A 82 -1.87 -10.04 -2.84
N LEU A 83 -0.71 -9.53 -3.28
CA LEU A 83 -0.51 -8.09 -3.43
C LEU A 83 -1.50 -7.47 -4.44
N GLU A 84 -1.67 -8.10 -5.60
CA GLU A 84 -2.65 -7.67 -6.59
C GLU A 84 -4.08 -7.65 -6.02
N ASP A 85 -4.49 -8.73 -5.36
CA ASP A 85 -5.84 -8.85 -4.81
C ASP A 85 -6.06 -7.88 -3.64
N ASN A 86 -5.06 -7.68 -2.79
CA ASN A 86 -5.10 -6.66 -1.74
C ASN A 86 -5.29 -5.26 -2.32
N CYS A 87 -4.64 -4.90 -3.43
CA CYS A 87 -4.86 -3.60 -4.07
C CYS A 87 -6.30 -3.42 -4.55
N LYS A 88 -7.04 -4.50 -4.83
CA LYS A 88 -8.44 -4.44 -5.27
C LYS A 88 -9.45 -4.34 -4.13
N VAL A 89 -9.19 -5.02 -3.00
CA VAL A 89 -10.20 -5.21 -1.94
C VAL A 89 -9.80 -4.64 -0.58
N ASN A 90 -8.51 -4.45 -0.33
CA ASN A 90 -8.00 -4.04 0.97
C ASN A 90 -7.74 -2.53 0.98
N ILE A 91 -8.51 -1.81 1.79
CA ILE A 91 -8.48 -0.35 1.83
C ILE A 91 -7.11 0.23 2.21
N ARG A 92 -6.30 -0.51 2.98
CA ARG A 92 -4.92 -0.11 3.32
C ARG A 92 -4.03 -0.09 2.08
N PHE A 93 -4.17 -1.10 1.21
CA PHE A 93 -3.40 -1.19 -0.02
C PHE A 93 -3.94 -0.24 -1.08
N MET A 94 -5.27 -0.03 -1.11
CA MET A 94 -5.88 1.01 -1.93
C MET A 94 -5.34 2.40 -1.57
N TYR A 95 -5.15 2.68 -0.27
CA TYR A 95 -4.56 3.93 0.22
C TYR A 95 -3.12 4.09 -0.27
N LEU A 96 -2.27 3.06 -0.13
CA LEU A 96 -0.88 3.13 -0.55
C LEU A 96 -0.71 3.28 -2.08
N MET A 97 -1.66 2.76 -2.86
CA MET A 97 -1.63 2.79 -4.33
C MET A 97 -2.51 3.87 -4.96
N ASP A 98 -3.13 4.77 -4.20
CA ASP A 98 -4.07 5.78 -4.71
C ASP A 98 -5.15 5.16 -5.63
N HIS A 99 -5.79 4.08 -5.16
CA HIS A 99 -6.77 3.27 -5.91
C HIS A 99 -6.23 2.55 -7.17
N GLN A 100 -4.95 2.64 -7.48
CA GLN A 100 -4.38 1.90 -8.59
C GLN A 100 -4.30 0.41 -8.23
N THR A 101 -4.53 -0.45 -9.22
CA THR A 101 -4.50 -1.91 -9.04
C THR A 101 -3.45 -2.55 -9.97
N PRO A 102 -2.15 -2.46 -9.63
CA PRO A 102 -1.10 -3.13 -10.40
C PRO A 102 -1.33 -4.63 -10.44
N SER A 103 -1.04 -5.24 -11.58
CA SER A 103 -1.11 -6.70 -11.70
C SER A 103 0.07 -7.37 -10.99
N TYR A 104 -0.06 -8.66 -10.67
CA TYR A 104 1.04 -9.46 -10.14
C TYR A 104 2.29 -9.42 -11.04
N ARG A 105 2.11 -9.30 -12.37
CA ARG A 105 3.21 -9.14 -13.34
C ARG A 105 3.91 -7.81 -13.17
N THR A 106 3.15 -6.75 -12.90
CA THR A 106 3.69 -5.42 -12.66
C THR A 106 4.53 -5.41 -11.38
N PHE A 107 4.06 -6.05 -10.31
CA PHE A 107 4.86 -6.22 -9.10
C PHE A 107 6.11 -7.07 -9.35
N GLY A 108 6.00 -8.16 -10.11
CA GLY A 108 7.15 -8.99 -10.46
C GLY A 108 8.23 -8.23 -11.23
N TYR A 109 7.83 -7.44 -12.23
CA TYR A 109 8.75 -6.55 -12.95
C TYR A 109 9.39 -5.54 -12.00
N PHE A 110 8.59 -4.88 -11.14
CA PHE A 110 9.09 -3.90 -10.20
C PHE A 110 10.14 -4.47 -9.24
N ILE A 111 9.88 -5.66 -8.69
CA ILE A 111 10.79 -6.32 -7.75
C ILE A 111 12.08 -6.74 -8.44
N ASN A 112 11.99 -7.39 -9.59
CA ASN A 112 13.17 -7.94 -10.28
C ASN A 112 14.01 -6.85 -10.96
N GLU A 113 13.40 -5.81 -11.52
CA GLU A 113 14.13 -4.86 -12.36
C GLU A 113 14.52 -3.59 -11.61
N ILE A 114 13.78 -3.22 -10.56
CA ILE A 114 14.01 -1.97 -9.83
C ILE A 114 14.58 -2.22 -8.43
N LEU A 115 14.14 -3.31 -7.78
CA LEU A 115 14.47 -3.54 -6.37
C LEU A 115 15.54 -4.61 -6.13
N GLN A 116 15.93 -5.41 -7.12
CA GLN A 116 16.75 -6.61 -6.93
C GLN A 116 18.04 -6.38 -6.12
N ASP A 117 18.71 -5.23 -6.29
CA ASP A 117 19.95 -4.91 -5.58
C ASP A 117 19.74 -4.14 -4.25
N ASN A 118 18.52 -3.65 -4.00
CA ASN A 118 18.25 -2.67 -2.94
C ASN A 118 17.32 -3.18 -1.82
N ILE A 119 16.63 -4.32 -1.98
CA ILE A 119 15.62 -4.81 -1.01
C ILE A 119 16.22 -4.99 0.38
N GLU A 120 17.35 -5.70 0.50
CA GLU A 120 17.98 -5.96 1.80
C GLU A 120 18.41 -4.69 2.50
N ASN A 121 18.93 -3.71 1.74
CA ASN A 121 19.34 -2.42 2.28
C ASN A 121 18.14 -1.60 2.77
N ILE A 122 17.02 -1.60 2.04
CA ILE A 122 15.79 -0.91 2.45
C ILE A 122 15.25 -1.51 3.74
N LEU A 123 15.16 -2.84 3.81
CA LEU A 123 14.65 -3.55 4.98
C LEU A 123 15.54 -3.34 6.21
N THR A 124 16.87 -3.38 6.03
CA THR A 124 17.80 -3.14 7.13
C THR A 124 17.73 -1.69 7.63
N THR A 125 17.60 -0.73 6.71
CA THR A 125 17.48 0.70 7.04
C THR A 125 16.18 0.99 7.77
N SER A 126 15.05 0.44 7.30
CA SER A 126 13.75 0.65 7.94
C SER A 126 13.68 0.02 9.33
N ILE A 127 14.28 -1.17 9.54
CA ILE A 127 14.39 -1.82 10.85
C ILE A 127 15.29 -1.02 11.79
N THR A 128 16.43 -0.51 11.30
CA THR A 128 17.33 0.31 12.13
C THR A 128 16.66 1.63 12.53
N LEU A 129 15.89 2.24 11.64
CA LEU A 129 15.12 3.46 11.95
C LEU A 129 13.98 3.20 12.95
N SER A 130 13.28 2.06 12.88
CA SER A 130 12.26 1.72 13.86
C SER A 130 12.87 1.48 15.26
N LEU A 131 14.04 0.83 15.32
CA LEU A 131 14.77 0.60 16.57
C LEU A 131 15.32 1.91 17.17
N THR A 132 15.94 2.76 16.37
CA THR A 132 16.48 4.05 16.85
C THR A 132 15.39 5.00 17.32
N ARG A 133 14.23 5.07 16.65
CA ARG A 133 13.09 5.86 17.14
C ARG A 133 12.48 5.29 18.42
N SER A 134 12.54 3.97 18.63
CA SER A 134 12.09 3.34 19.87
C SER A 134 13.00 3.68 21.07
N HIS A 135 14.29 3.92 20.83
CA HIS A 135 15.26 4.31 21.87
C HIS A 135 15.26 5.79 22.23
N VAL A 136 14.65 6.67 21.42
CA VAL A 136 14.55 8.12 21.73
C VAL A 136 13.32 8.44 22.61
N VAL A 137 12.44 7.45 22.85
CA VAL A 137 11.23 7.59 23.67
C VAL A 137 11.39 6.93 25.06
N SER A 138 12.59 6.43 25.41
CA SER A 138 12.93 5.89 26.74
C SER A 138 13.83 6.81 27.54
#